data_AF-A0A1F2V8G0-F1
#
_entry.id   AF-A0A1F2V8G0-F1
#
_cell.length_a   1.000
_cell.length_b   1.000
_cell.length_c   1.000
_cell.angle_alpha   90.00
_cell.angle_beta   90.00
_cell.angle_gamma   90.00
#
_symmetry.space_group_name_H-M   'P 1'
#
loop_
_entity.id
_entity.type
_entity.pdbx_description
1 polymer ?
#
loop_
_entity_poly.entity_id
_entity_poly.type
_entity_poly.pdbx_seq_one_letter_code
_entity_poly.pdbx_strand_id
1 'polypeptide(L)'
;MRTIMALLLGGWLLGTLLMAGVATGNFLMVDRLLRSPASADFQKDVAALPPGEARLMLRYLSSELNRFYFRVWEAIELLLSGTLLVLAAAGLKSRKLTLGISLILAISLVMVFYLTPELVEVGRRLDFLPRQPPPPELARFGRLHATYSILDLGKLLLGLWVAVALVRHPAPS
;
A
#
# COMPACT_ATOMS: atom_id res chain seq x y z
N MET A 1 0.10 28.78 3.33
CA MET A 1 -0.70 27.57 3.63
C MET A 1 -0.90 26.67 2.42
N ARG A 2 -1.43 27.16 1.29
CA ARG A 2 -1.65 26.37 0.05
C ARG A 2 -0.41 25.59 -0.42
N THR A 3 0.77 26.22 -0.44
CA THR A 3 2.02 25.57 -0.85
C THR A 3 2.39 24.38 0.03
N ILE A 4 2.26 24.52 1.35
CA ILE A 4 2.54 23.44 2.31
C ILE A 4 1.57 22.28 2.06
N MET A 5 0.27 22.57 1.91
CA MET A 5 -0.73 21.55 1.61
C MET A 5 -0.44 20.84 0.27
N ALA A 6 0.00 21.58 -0.75
CA ALA A 6 0.38 21.00 -2.03
C ALA A 6 1.62 20.10 -1.93
N LEU A 7 2.62 20.48 -1.13
CA LEU A 7 3.81 19.66 -0.86
C LEU A 7 3.44 18.37 -0.11
N LEU A 8 2.64 18.47 0.94
CA LEU A 8 2.17 17.31 1.71
C LEU A 8 1.35 16.36 0.84
N LEU A 9 0.43 16.89 0.03
CA LEU A 9 -0.39 16.08 -0.87
C LEU A 9 0.43 15.48 -2.02
N GLY A 10 1.45 16.19 -2.52
CA GLY A 10 2.39 15.67 -3.50
C GLY A 10 3.22 14.51 -2.94
N GLY A 11 3.74 14.65 -1.72
CA GLY A 11 4.44 13.56 -1.02
C GLY A 11 3.53 12.35 -0.75
N TRP A 12 2.28 12.61 -0.35
CA TRP A 12 1.25 11.58 -0.18
C TRP A 12 0.98 10.80 -1.47
N LEU A 13 0.80 11.51 -2.60
CA LEU A 13 0.58 10.91 -3.92
C LEU A 13 1.78 10.09 -4.38
N LEU A 14 2.98 10.67 -4.28
CA LEU A 14 4.21 10.00 -4.69
C LEU A 14 4.45 8.73 -3.87
N GLY A 15 4.30 8.79 -2.55
CA GLY A 15 4.50 7.63 -1.71
C GLY A 15 3.47 6.52 -1.96
N THR A 16 2.21 6.87 -2.27
CA THR A 16 1.18 5.89 -2.68
C THR A 16 1.61 5.15 -3.96
N LEU A 17 2.10 5.88 -4.97
CA LEU A 17 2.60 5.29 -6.22
C LEU A 17 3.86 4.44 -6.00
N LEU A 18 4.79 4.91 -5.17
CA LEU A 18 6.00 4.16 -4.83
C LEU A 18 5.65 2.84 -4.11
N MET A 19 4.66 2.86 -3.22
CA MET A 19 4.21 1.66 -2.51
C MET A 19 3.67 0.58 -3.44
N ALA A 20 2.93 0.94 -4.48
CA ALA A 20 2.51 0.00 -5.51
C ALA A 20 3.70 -0.66 -6.21
N GLY A 21 4.76 0.13 -6.48
CA GLY A 21 6.02 -0.34 -7.03
C GLY A 21 6.79 -1.27 -6.10
N VAL A 22 6.94 -0.90 -4.82
CA VAL A 22 7.64 -1.70 -3.79
C VAL A 22 6.95 -3.05 -3.60
N ALA A 23 5.62 -3.06 -3.46
CA ALA A 23 4.85 -4.27 -3.22
C ALA A 23 5.01 -5.30 -4.36
N THR A 24 4.94 -4.81 -5.60
CA THR A 24 5.13 -5.61 -6.81
C THR A 24 6.58 -6.06 -6.96
N GLY A 25 7.53 -5.14 -6.74
CA GLY A 25 8.96 -5.38 -6.85
C GLY A 25 9.44 -6.48 -5.91
N ASN A 26 8.96 -6.51 -4.66
CA ASN A 26 9.34 -7.52 -3.68
C ASN A 26 8.98 -8.95 -4.13
N PHE A 27 7.84 -9.16 -4.78
CA PHE A 27 7.48 -10.47 -5.33
C PHE A 27 8.24 -10.81 -6.61
N LEU A 28 8.41 -9.84 -7.52
CA LEU A 28 9.20 -10.04 -8.75
C LEU A 28 10.67 -10.37 -8.44
N MET A 29 11.21 -9.84 -7.34
CA MET A 29 12.58 -10.09 -6.93
C MET A 29 12.84 -11.57 -6.61
N VAL A 30 11.83 -12.30 -6.12
CA VAL A 30 11.99 -13.74 -5.84
C VAL A 30 12.36 -14.51 -7.10
N ASP A 31 11.59 -14.33 -8.17
CA ASP A 31 11.84 -15.05 -9.42
C ASP A 31 13.11 -14.54 -10.12
N ARG A 32 13.48 -13.27 -9.94
CA ARG A 32 14.77 -12.73 -10.42
C ARG A 32 15.95 -13.37 -9.70
N LEU A 33 15.94 -13.39 -8.36
CA LEU A 33 17.03 -13.95 -7.55
C LEU A 33 17.28 -15.43 -7.86
N LEU A 34 16.20 -16.21 -8.05
CA LEU A 34 16.29 -17.64 -8.36
C LEU A 34 16.75 -17.93 -9.79
N ARG A 35 16.59 -17.00 -10.75
CA ARG A 35 16.96 -17.20 -12.17
C ARG A 35 18.24 -16.49 -12.58
N SER A 36 18.64 -15.46 -11.84
CA SER A 36 19.85 -14.69 -12.13
C SER A 36 21.11 -15.49 -11.77
N PRO A 37 22.26 -15.19 -12.40
CA PRO A 37 23.56 -15.64 -11.94
C PRO A 37 23.91 -14.92 -10.63
N ALA A 38 23.19 -15.28 -9.56
CA ALA A 38 23.55 -14.93 -8.21
C ALA A 38 24.94 -15.51 -7.89
N SER A 39 25.52 -15.10 -6.76
CA SER A 39 26.78 -15.70 -6.28
C SER A 39 26.70 -17.23 -6.34
N ALA A 40 27.77 -17.87 -6.80
CA ALA A 40 27.84 -19.33 -6.95
C ALA A 40 27.47 -20.05 -5.64
N ASP A 41 27.84 -19.47 -4.50
CA ASP A 41 27.50 -19.98 -3.16
C ASP A 41 26.00 -19.98 -2.90
N PHE A 42 25.30 -18.87 -3.18
CA PHE A 42 23.84 -18.79 -3.06
C PHE A 42 23.13 -19.84 -3.93
N GLN A 43 23.56 -20.01 -5.18
CA GLN A 43 22.95 -21.00 -6.07
C GLN A 43 23.21 -22.43 -5.61
N LYS A 44 24.40 -22.71 -5.06
CA LYS A 44 24.73 -24.00 -4.45
C LYS A 44 23.83 -24.28 -3.24
N ASP A 45 23.65 -23.31 -2.35
CA ASP A 45 22.81 -23.48 -1.15
C ASP A 45 21.33 -23.64 -1.51
N VAL A 46 20.83 -22.88 -2.49
CA VAL A 46 19.46 -23.03 -3.02
C VAL A 46 19.26 -24.39 -3.69
N ALA A 47 20.24 -24.88 -4.45
CA ALA A 47 20.17 -26.19 -5.11
C ALA A 47 20.17 -27.37 -4.13
N ALA A 48 20.65 -27.18 -2.89
CA ALA A 48 20.61 -28.19 -1.84
C ALA A 48 19.23 -28.32 -1.18
N LEU A 49 18.32 -27.35 -1.37
CA LEU A 49 16.97 -27.39 -0.81
C LEU A 49 16.02 -28.25 -1.66
N PRO A 50 14.95 -28.81 -1.05
CA PRO A 50 13.91 -29.50 -1.80
C PRO A 50 13.31 -28.62 -2.91
N PRO A 51 12.84 -29.21 -4.03
CA PRO A 51 12.26 -28.46 -5.14
C PRO A 51 11.13 -27.52 -4.68
N GLY A 52 11.27 -26.23 -4.98
CA GLY A 52 10.28 -25.20 -4.66
C GLY A 52 10.39 -24.59 -3.26
N GLU A 53 11.15 -25.18 -2.35
CA GLU A 53 11.29 -24.72 -0.96
C GLU A 53 11.90 -23.31 -0.89
N ALA A 54 13.00 -23.07 -1.63
CA ALA A 54 13.63 -21.75 -1.70
C ALA A 54 12.64 -20.66 -2.16
N ARG A 55 11.80 -20.99 -3.15
CA ARG A 55 10.79 -20.06 -3.67
C ARG A 55 9.71 -19.80 -2.62
N LEU A 56 9.28 -20.82 -1.89
CA LEU A 56 8.30 -20.67 -0.81
C LEU A 56 8.83 -19.73 0.29
N MET A 57 10.05 -19.98 0.79
CA MET A 57 10.69 -19.16 1.82
C MET A 57 10.89 -17.71 1.38
N LEU A 58 11.41 -17.49 0.17
CA LEU A 58 11.60 -16.14 -0.37
C LEU A 58 10.28 -15.40 -0.59
N ARG A 59 9.22 -16.11 -1.04
CA ARG A 59 7.88 -15.51 -1.15
C ARG A 59 7.28 -15.14 0.21
N TYR A 60 7.53 -15.94 1.24
CA TYR A 60 7.14 -15.61 2.61
C TYR A 60 7.88 -14.36 3.10
N LEU A 61 9.20 -14.27 2.90
CA LEU A 61 9.99 -13.08 3.21
C LEU A 61 9.45 -11.83 2.48
N SER A 62 9.18 -11.92 1.18
CA SER A 62 8.57 -10.82 0.42
C SER A 62 7.20 -10.41 0.96
N SER A 63 6.43 -11.37 1.46
CA SER A 63 5.13 -11.09 2.09
C SER A 63 5.29 -10.34 3.41
N GLU A 64 6.25 -10.72 4.27
CA GLU A 64 6.56 -10.02 5.51
C GLU A 64 7.12 -8.61 5.26
N LEU A 65 7.99 -8.44 4.26
CA LEU A 65 8.48 -7.12 3.83
C LEU A 65 7.31 -6.23 3.38
N ASN A 66 6.40 -6.76 2.55
CA ASN A 66 5.22 -6.01 2.13
C ASN A 66 4.34 -5.63 3.31
N ARG A 67 4.05 -6.55 4.23
CA ARG A 67 3.28 -6.27 5.46
C ARG A 67 3.93 -5.15 6.28
N PHE A 68 5.26 -5.17 6.40
CA PHE A 68 6.00 -4.09 7.06
C PHE A 68 5.85 -2.75 6.33
N TYR A 69 6.12 -2.71 5.02
CA TYR A 69 6.05 -1.46 4.25
C TYR A 69 4.64 -0.89 4.19
N PHE A 70 3.60 -1.71 4.04
CA PHE A 70 2.20 -1.26 4.09
C PHE A 70 1.87 -0.62 5.43
N ARG A 71 2.20 -1.27 6.55
CA ARG A 71 1.98 -0.72 7.89
C ARG A 71 2.70 0.62 8.11
N VAL A 72 3.95 0.74 7.67
CA VAL A 72 4.71 1.99 7.78
C VAL A 72 4.09 3.08 6.92
N TRP A 73 3.79 2.76 5.65
CA TRP A 73 3.19 3.71 4.73
C TRP A 73 1.82 4.19 5.20
N GLU A 74 0.97 3.29 5.65
CA GLU A 74 -0.35 3.60 6.16
C GLU A 74 -0.30 4.52 7.40
N ALA A 75 0.67 4.33 8.29
CA ALA A 75 0.90 5.24 9.41
C ALA A 75 1.30 6.65 8.93
N ILE A 76 2.19 6.74 7.94
CA ILE A 76 2.56 7.99 7.28
C ILE A 76 1.34 8.62 6.59
N GLU A 77 0.50 7.80 5.96
CA GLU A 77 -0.71 8.23 5.27
C GLU A 77 -1.71 8.89 6.22
N LEU A 78 -1.93 8.29 7.40
CA LEU A 78 -2.76 8.86 8.45
C LEU A 78 -2.19 10.17 8.98
N LEU A 79 -0.87 10.24 9.19
CA LEU A 79 -0.20 11.46 9.64
C LEU A 79 -0.36 12.59 8.61
N LEU A 80 -0.12 12.31 7.33
CA LEU A 80 -0.22 13.29 6.26
C LEU A 80 -1.66 13.75 6.03
N SER A 81 -2.62 12.82 5.95
CA SER A 81 -4.04 13.15 5.75
C SER A 81 -4.65 13.86 6.95
N GLY A 82 -4.29 13.48 8.17
CA GLY A 82 -4.66 14.19 9.40
C GLY A 82 -4.10 15.62 9.43
N THR A 83 -2.81 15.80 9.09
CA THR A 83 -2.19 17.12 8.99
C THR A 83 -2.87 17.99 7.93
N LEU A 84 -3.17 17.42 6.76
CA LEU A 84 -3.90 18.11 5.69
C LEU A 84 -5.28 18.56 6.15
N LEU A 85 -6.00 17.74 6.92
CA LEU A 85 -7.31 18.08 7.45
C LEU A 85 -7.23 19.21 8.48
N VAL A 86 -6.26 19.18 9.39
CA VAL A 86 -6.01 20.26 10.37
C VAL A 86 -5.73 21.58 9.63
N LEU A 87 -4.86 21.56 8.63
CA LEU A 87 -4.60 22.74 7.81
C LEU A 87 -5.87 23.21 7.09
N ALA A 88 -6.62 22.29 6.47
CA ALA A 88 -7.86 22.64 5.79
C ALA A 88 -8.87 23.32 6.73
N ALA A 89 -9.08 22.76 7.93
CA ALA A 89 -9.98 23.33 8.93
C ALA A 89 -9.51 24.71 9.44
N ALA A 90 -8.19 24.94 9.53
CA ALA A 90 -7.64 26.18 10.05
C ALA A 90 -7.71 27.37 9.08
N GLY A 91 -7.76 27.13 7.76
CA GLY A 91 -7.66 28.26 6.81
C GLY A 91 -8.13 28.01 5.38
N LEU A 92 -8.66 26.83 5.04
CA LEU A 92 -9.19 26.56 3.71
C LEU A 92 -10.68 26.87 3.66
N LYS A 93 -11.08 27.89 2.90
CA LYS A 93 -12.49 28.29 2.76
C LYS A 93 -13.32 27.38 1.84
N SER A 94 -12.73 26.32 1.28
CA SER A 94 -13.41 25.41 0.35
C SER A 94 -13.93 24.17 1.07
N ARG A 95 -15.26 24.09 1.20
CA ARG A 95 -15.95 22.91 1.75
C ARG A 95 -15.71 21.66 0.91
N LYS A 96 -15.62 21.78 -0.41
CA LYS A 96 -15.36 20.66 -1.33
C LYS A 96 -13.98 20.04 -1.10
N LEU A 97 -12.94 20.87 -0.98
CA LEU A 97 -11.58 20.40 -0.72
C LEU A 97 -11.47 19.77 0.67
N THR A 98 -12.06 20.42 1.69
CA THR A 98 -12.08 19.90 3.06
C THR A 98 -12.79 18.55 3.14
N LEU A 99 -13.92 18.39 2.44
CA LEU A 99 -14.62 17.11 2.33
C LEU A 99 -13.77 16.04 1.63
N GLY A 100 -13.10 16.38 0.54
CA GLY A 100 -12.20 15.44 -0.15
C GLY A 100 -11.06 14.93 0.74
N ILE A 101 -10.40 15.84 1.47
CA ILE A 101 -9.36 15.47 2.44
C ILE A 101 -9.94 14.61 3.57
N SER A 102 -11.13 14.94 4.07
CA SER A 102 -11.81 14.17 5.12
C SER A 102 -12.13 12.74 4.65
N LEU A 103 -12.57 12.59 3.40
CA LEU A 103 -12.87 11.29 2.81
C LEU A 103 -11.61 10.45 2.60
N ILE A 104 -10.49 11.05 2.18
CA ILE A 104 -9.19 10.37 2.10
C ILE A 104 -8.84 9.79 3.48
N LEU A 105 -8.85 10.62 4.53
CA LEU A 105 -8.55 10.18 5.89
C LEU A 105 -9.52 9.08 6.37
N ALA A 106 -10.82 9.22 6.12
CA ALA A 106 -11.82 8.23 6.52
C ALA A 106 -11.56 6.86 5.86
N ILE A 107 -11.23 6.85 4.56
CA ILE A 107 -10.85 5.61 3.86
C ILE A 107 -9.58 5.02 4.46
N SER A 108 -8.55 5.83 4.70
CA SER A 108 -7.29 5.40 5.33
C SER A 108 -7.52 4.75 6.69
N LEU A 109 -8.40 5.32 7.53
CA LEU A 109 -8.76 4.75 8.84
C LEU A 109 -9.40 3.36 8.69
N VAL A 110 -10.34 3.19 7.75
CA VAL A 110 -10.96 1.88 7.48
C VAL A 110 -9.92 0.87 6.98
N MET A 111 -8.98 1.30 6.13
CA MET A 111 -7.91 0.42 5.65
C MET A 111 -7.02 -0.05 6.82
N VAL A 112 -6.53 0.89 7.63
CA VAL A 112 -5.60 0.61 8.73
C VAL A 112 -6.21 -0.24 9.83
N PHE A 113 -7.42 0.09 10.26
CA PHE A 113 -8.02 -0.54 11.44
C PHE A 113 -8.85 -1.77 11.12
N TYR A 114 -9.21 -2.00 9.85
CA TYR A 114 -10.07 -3.12 9.47
C TYR A 114 -9.50 -3.94 8.31
N LEU A 115 -9.30 -3.37 7.12
CA LEU A 115 -8.95 -4.19 5.95
C LEU A 115 -7.55 -4.78 6.02
N THR A 116 -6.55 -4.00 6.45
CA THR A 116 -5.16 -4.45 6.50
C THR A 116 -4.95 -5.54 7.54
N PRO A 117 -5.44 -5.42 8.79
CA PRO A 117 -5.37 -6.50 9.77
C PRO A 117 -5.99 -7.81 9.26
N GLU A 118 -7.18 -7.73 8.65
CA GLU A 118 -7.89 -8.88 8.07
C GLU A 118 -7.09 -9.53 6.91
N LEU A 119 -6.53 -8.72 6.03
CA LEU A 119 -5.66 -9.18 4.93
C LEU A 119 -4.42 -9.90 5.45
N VAL A 120 -3.79 -9.36 6.50
CA VAL A 120 -2.61 -9.96 7.12
C VAL A 120 -2.96 -11.30 7.77
N GLU A 121 -4.05 -11.36 8.54
CA GLU A 121 -4.47 -12.58 9.22
C GLU A 121 -4.80 -13.70 8.23
N VAL A 122 -5.62 -13.42 7.20
CA VAL A 122 -5.95 -14.41 6.16
C VAL A 122 -4.71 -14.77 5.35
N GLY A 123 -3.86 -13.79 5.02
CA GLY A 123 -2.61 -14.02 4.30
C GLY A 123 -1.66 -14.97 5.05
N ARG A 124 -1.50 -14.78 6.36
CA ARG A 124 -0.64 -15.65 7.19
C ARG A 124 -1.12 -17.09 7.24
N ARG A 125 -2.44 -17.31 7.25
CA ARG A 125 -3.02 -18.66 7.15
C ARG A 125 -2.72 -19.31 5.79
N LEU A 126 -2.58 -18.52 4.73
CA LEU A 126 -2.34 -19.00 3.37
C LEU A 126 -0.86 -19.21 3.01
N ASP A 127 0.08 -18.65 3.79
CA ASP A 127 1.50 -18.60 3.40
C ASP A 127 2.12 -19.98 3.12
N PHE A 128 1.65 -21.02 3.81
CA PHE A 128 2.16 -22.40 3.70
C PHE A 128 1.11 -23.42 3.25
N LEU A 129 -0.10 -22.97 2.89
CA LEU A 129 -1.15 -23.88 2.44
C LEU A 129 -0.93 -24.28 0.97
N PRO A 130 -1.11 -25.57 0.62
CA PRO A 130 -1.19 -25.99 -0.76
C PRO A 130 -2.29 -25.21 -1.49
N ARG A 131 -2.00 -24.76 -2.72
CA ARG A 131 -2.96 -24.04 -3.55
C ARG A 131 -3.83 -24.96 -4.41
N GLN A 132 -3.54 -26.25 -4.40
CA GLN A 132 -4.28 -27.28 -5.11
C GLN A 132 -4.60 -28.44 -4.15
N PRO A 133 -5.89 -28.73 -3.90
CA PRO A 133 -7.06 -27.93 -4.29
C PRO A 133 -7.07 -26.54 -3.62
N PRO A 134 -7.80 -25.54 -4.14
CA PRO A 134 -7.80 -24.20 -3.58
C PRO A 134 -8.47 -24.16 -2.20
N PRO A 135 -7.79 -23.64 -1.16
CA PRO A 135 -8.38 -23.53 0.18
C PRO A 135 -9.48 -22.44 0.22
N PRO A 136 -10.54 -22.59 1.04
CA PRO A 136 -11.61 -21.59 1.16
C PRO A 136 -11.11 -20.17 1.49
N GLU A 137 -10.04 -20.06 2.27
CA GLU A 137 -9.38 -18.82 2.66
C GLU A 137 -8.86 -18.04 1.46
N LEU A 138 -8.51 -18.71 0.36
CA LEU A 138 -8.02 -18.06 -0.87
C LEU A 138 -9.09 -17.16 -1.48
N ALA A 139 -10.35 -17.59 -1.48
CA ALA A 139 -11.47 -16.80 -1.97
C ALA A 139 -11.75 -15.59 -1.06
N ARG A 140 -11.63 -15.75 0.27
CA ARG A 140 -11.75 -14.64 1.24
C ARG A 140 -10.64 -13.62 1.04
N PHE A 141 -9.39 -14.08 0.93
CA PHE A 141 -8.25 -13.21 0.65
C PHE A 141 -8.44 -12.42 -0.63
N GLY A 142 -8.88 -13.09 -1.72
CA GLY A 142 -9.15 -12.43 -2.99
C GLY A 142 -10.17 -11.29 -2.89
N ARG A 143 -11.27 -11.50 -2.15
CA ARG A 143 -12.28 -10.45 -1.91
C ARG A 143 -11.71 -9.29 -1.10
N LEU A 144 -11.05 -9.56 0.01
CA LEU A 144 -10.42 -8.54 0.86
C LEU A 144 -9.40 -7.72 0.06
N HIS A 145 -8.58 -8.40 -0.75
CA HIS A 145 -7.55 -7.74 -1.56
C HIS A 145 -8.18 -6.86 -2.63
N ALA A 146 -9.23 -7.34 -3.32
CA ALA A 146 -9.96 -6.54 -4.29
C ALA A 146 -10.59 -5.30 -3.64
N THR A 147 -11.23 -5.45 -2.47
CA THR A 147 -11.79 -4.32 -1.72
C THR A 147 -10.70 -3.31 -1.35
N TYR A 148 -9.56 -3.77 -0.82
CA TYR A 148 -8.42 -2.91 -0.51
C TYR A 148 -7.94 -2.16 -1.76
N SER A 149 -7.71 -2.85 -2.88
CA SER A 149 -7.22 -2.25 -4.11
C SER A 149 -8.18 -1.21 -4.70
N ILE A 150 -9.50 -1.47 -4.64
CA ILE A 150 -10.52 -0.52 -5.11
C ILE A 150 -10.52 0.74 -4.25
N LEU A 151 -10.47 0.60 -2.92
CA LEU A 151 -10.42 1.75 -2.02
C LEU A 151 -9.12 2.53 -2.17
N ASP A 152 -7.99 1.85 -2.30
CA ASP A 152 -6.69 2.49 -2.47
C ASP A 152 -6.64 3.28 -3.79
N LEU A 153 -7.14 2.70 -4.89
CA LEU A 153 -7.27 3.39 -6.17
C LEU A 153 -8.25 4.57 -6.09
N GLY A 154 -9.41 4.38 -5.46
CA GLY A 154 -10.40 5.45 -5.29
C GLY A 154 -9.85 6.62 -4.48
N LYS A 155 -9.11 6.33 -3.41
CA LYS A 155 -8.41 7.31 -2.56
C LYS A 155 -7.31 8.03 -3.35
N LEU A 156 -6.54 7.32 -4.18
CA LEU A 156 -5.54 7.91 -5.08
C LEU A 156 -6.17 8.90 -6.07
N LEU A 157 -7.26 8.50 -6.75
CA LEU A 157 -7.98 9.37 -7.69
C LEU A 157 -8.58 10.59 -7.00
N LEU A 158 -9.11 10.41 -5.78
CA LEU A 158 -9.60 11.51 -4.96
C LEU A 158 -8.46 12.46 -4.57
N GLY A 159 -7.30 11.94 -4.18
CA GLY A 159 -6.10 12.72 -3.88
C GLY A 159 -5.62 13.55 -5.08
N LEU A 160 -5.61 12.97 -6.28
CA LEU A 160 -5.29 13.67 -7.52
C LEU A 160 -6.29 14.81 -7.79
N TRP A 161 -7.59 14.54 -7.62
CA TRP A 161 -8.61 15.57 -7.74
C TRP A 161 -8.42 16.71 -6.74
N VAL A 162 -8.17 16.39 -5.45
CA VAL A 162 -7.89 17.39 -4.41
C VAL A 162 -6.67 18.21 -4.81
N ALA A 163 -5.60 17.59 -5.32
CA ALA A 163 -4.38 18.29 -5.71
C ALA A 163 -4.63 19.29 -6.84
N VAL A 164 -5.29 18.85 -7.91
CA VAL A 164 -5.65 19.72 -9.04
C VAL A 164 -6.55 20.86 -8.59
N ALA A 165 -7.56 20.56 -7.77
CA ALA A 165 -8.50 21.56 -7.28
C ALA A 165 -7.85 22.55 -6.29
N LEU A 166 -6.90 22.10 -5.47
CA LEU A 166 -6.14 22.93 -4.54
C LEU A 166 -5.23 23.92 -5.28
N VAL A 167 -4.53 23.46 -6.33
CA VAL A 167 -3.67 24.31 -7.15
C VAL A 167 -4.48 25.37 -7.91
N ARG A 168 -5.65 24.99 -8.43
CA ARG A 168 -6.57 25.90 -9.11
C ARG A 168 -7.32 26.83 -8.16
N HIS A 169 -7.28 26.59 -6.86
CA HIS A 169 -7.97 27.44 -5.88
C HIS A 169 -7.30 28.82 -5.84
N PRO A 170 -8.05 29.93 -6.00
CA PRO A 170 -7.51 31.28 -5.94
C PRO A 170 -6.76 31.51 -4.62
N ALA A 171 -5.64 32.23 -4.66
CA ALA A 171 -5.03 32.74 -3.44
C ALA A 171 -5.98 33.78 -2.83
N PRO A 172 -6.13 33.84 -1.50
CA PRO A 172 -6.85 34.96 -0.89
C PRO A 172 -6.13 36.25 -1.28
N SER A 173 -6.89 37.19 -1.84
CA SER A 173 -6.50 38.59 -2.07
C SER A 173 -6.23 39.30 -0.76
#